data_AF-A0A952LFJ3-F1
#
_entry.id   AF-A0A952LFJ3-F1
#
_cell.length_a   1.000
_cell.length_b   1.000
_cell.length_c   1.000
_cell.angle_alpha   90.00
_cell.angle_beta   90.00
_cell.angle_gamma   90.00
#
_symmetry.space_group_name_H-M   'P 1'
#
loop_
_entity.id
_entity.type
_entity.pdbx_description
1 polymer ?
#
loop_
_entity_poly.entity_id
_entity_poly.type
_entity_poly.pdbx_seq_one_letter_code
_entity_poly.pdbx_strand_id
1 'polypeptide(L)'
;LFKPFIYRRLEEKGYATSIKSAKKLVEEKAPEVYECLEEVVKQHPVLLNRAPTLHRMSVQAFEPKLVEGKAIKLHPLVCPPFNADFDGDQMAVHVPLSVEAQLESYILMLSTQNILSPAHGKPVTMPSQDIILGVHYMTQELPNAKGEGKIFGSPEEAVTAYELGTIDLLAKIKVRINGKIVETTAGRIIFNQILPEGYKFVNEVLDKKKISKLISDIYEKYGNEITAQTLDKIKEIGFRFATKAAVSISVADLVVPKKKAKILEKAIKEAETVWKQYVDGIITKGERHNKIIDIWSQATNEVAKEMFNEIEKSERVENGKKYPGYFNPVYMMASSGARGSRDQIRQLAGMRGLMAKHSGEFIETPIMSNFREGLSVVEYFISTYGARKGLADTALKTAVAGYLTRRLADVAQDVIITGEDCGTLKGITVSSIIESGEIVVPFKDRIVGRYTAEDVYDPYTGELLISANEEITEEVVDKFEKAGIEKVKIRSVLTCEMPHGVCAKCYGRDLAQRKLVDIGEAVGI
;
A
#
# COMPACT_ATOMS: atom_id res chain seq x y z
N LEU A 1 -33.20 2.71 7.88
CA LEU A 1 -32.59 3.91 7.28
C LEU A 1 -33.61 4.62 6.37
N PHE A 2 -34.06 3.99 5.29
CA PHE A 2 -34.92 4.61 4.27
C PHE A 2 -36.44 4.65 4.56
N LYS A 3 -36.88 4.46 5.81
CA LYS A 3 -38.33 4.33 6.13
C LYS A 3 -39.21 5.47 5.57
N PRO A 4 -38.85 6.76 5.74
CA PRO A 4 -39.69 7.85 5.23
C PRO A 4 -39.84 7.85 3.70
N PHE A 5 -38.76 7.51 2.99
CA PHE A 5 -38.75 7.41 1.53
C PHE A 5 -39.62 6.26 1.03
N ILE A 6 -39.57 5.12 1.72
CA ILE A 6 -40.42 3.96 1.42
C ILE A 6 -41.90 4.31 1.61
N TYR A 7 -42.27 5.01 2.69
CA TYR A 7 -43.67 5.41 2.91
C TYR A 7 -44.22 6.27 1.78
N ARG A 8 -43.45 7.28 1.36
CA ARG A 8 -43.81 8.12 0.22
C ARG A 8 -43.95 7.30 -1.07
N ARG A 9 -43.02 6.37 -1.31
CA ARG A 9 -43.04 5.55 -2.53
C ARG A 9 -44.21 4.57 -2.59
N LEU A 10 -44.59 3.98 -1.45
CA LEU A 10 -45.77 3.11 -1.32
C LEU A 10 -47.07 3.89 -1.57
N GLU A 11 -47.13 5.15 -1.16
CA GLU A 11 -48.26 6.04 -1.43
C GLU A 11 -48.32 6.45 -2.90
N GLU A 12 -47.19 6.85 -3.50
CA GLU A 12 -47.08 7.19 -4.93
C GLU A 12 -47.48 6.04 -5.86
N LYS A 13 -47.17 4.78 -5.48
CA LYS A 13 -47.57 3.59 -6.22
C LYS A 13 -49.00 3.12 -5.93
N GLY A 14 -49.70 3.74 -4.99
CA GLY A 14 -51.07 3.37 -4.61
C GLY A 14 -51.19 2.09 -3.76
N TYR A 15 -50.08 1.50 -3.31
CA TYR A 15 -50.08 0.37 -2.38
C TYR A 15 -50.61 0.75 -0.99
N ALA A 16 -50.45 2.03 -0.61
CA ALA A 16 -50.98 2.58 0.63
C ALA A 16 -51.76 3.87 0.36
N THR A 17 -52.94 3.99 0.96
CA THR A 17 -53.78 5.20 0.88
C THR A 17 -53.44 6.27 1.92
N SER A 18 -52.61 5.93 2.91
CA SER A 18 -52.17 6.86 3.95
C SER A 18 -50.85 6.41 4.57
N ILE A 19 -50.12 7.34 5.21
CA ILE A 19 -48.88 7.05 5.94
C ILE A 19 -49.07 5.98 7.01
N LYS A 20 -50.24 5.94 7.67
CA LYS A 20 -50.56 4.89 8.67
C LYS A 20 -50.63 3.50 8.02
N SER A 21 -51.25 3.40 6.84
CA SER A 21 -51.31 2.14 6.08
C SER A 21 -49.91 1.72 5.60
N ALA A 22 -49.13 2.67 5.06
CA ALA A 22 -47.76 2.41 4.63
C ALA A 22 -46.87 1.92 5.80
N LYS A 23 -47.01 2.51 6.98
CA LYS A 23 -46.30 2.06 8.19
C LYS A 23 -46.64 0.61 8.55
N LYS A 24 -47.91 0.24 8.46
CA LYS A 24 -48.37 -1.13 8.73
C LYS A 24 -47.77 -2.13 7.74
N LEU A 25 -47.78 -1.83 6.44
CA LEU A 25 -47.16 -2.68 5.41
C LEU A 25 -45.66 -2.89 5.66
N VAL A 26 -44.94 -1.85 6.07
CA VAL A 26 -43.50 -1.93 6.41
C VAL A 26 -43.25 -2.76 7.67
N GLU A 27 -44.14 -2.68 8.67
CA GLU A 27 -44.06 -3.51 9.89
C GLU A 27 -44.35 -4.99 9.61
N GLU A 28 -45.30 -5.27 8.71
CA GLU A 28 -45.65 -6.62 8.24
C GLU A 28 -44.63 -7.19 7.25
N LYS A 29 -43.68 -6.37 6.77
CA LYS A 29 -42.68 -6.73 5.75
C LYS A 29 -43.31 -7.30 4.48
N ALA A 30 -44.36 -6.63 4.00
CA ALA A 30 -45.05 -7.05 2.79
C ALA A 30 -44.11 -7.03 1.56
N PRO A 31 -44.29 -7.93 0.57
CA PRO A 31 -43.42 -8.01 -0.62
C PRO A 31 -43.23 -6.69 -1.37
N GLU A 32 -44.28 -5.88 -1.44
CA GLU A 32 -44.32 -4.57 -2.11
C GLU A 32 -43.33 -3.56 -1.48
N VAL A 33 -43.02 -3.74 -0.18
CA VAL A 33 -42.03 -2.92 0.53
C VAL A 33 -40.63 -3.15 -0.02
N TYR A 34 -40.29 -4.39 -0.40
CA TYR A 34 -38.97 -4.73 -0.94
C TYR A 34 -38.78 -4.18 -2.34
N GLU A 35 -39.82 -4.22 -3.18
CA GLU A 35 -39.83 -3.58 -4.50
C GLU A 35 -39.60 -2.06 -4.37
N CYS A 36 -40.35 -1.39 -3.49
CA CYS A 36 -40.16 0.04 -3.21
C CYS A 36 -38.79 0.34 -2.60
N LEU A 37 -38.26 -0.53 -1.75
CA LEU A 37 -36.93 -0.37 -1.17
C LEU A 37 -35.85 -0.43 -2.25
N GLU A 38 -35.92 -1.37 -3.18
CA GLU A 38 -34.95 -1.49 -4.27
C GLU A 38 -34.94 -0.22 -5.16
N GLU A 39 -36.12 0.35 -5.46
CA GLU A 39 -36.22 1.61 -6.17
C GLU A 39 -35.64 2.80 -5.41
N VAL A 40 -35.96 2.93 -4.12
CA VAL A 40 -35.52 4.04 -3.28
C VAL A 40 -34.01 4.02 -3.07
N VAL A 41 -33.43 2.83 -2.98
CA VAL A 41 -32.01 2.61 -2.72
C VAL A 41 -31.18 2.81 -4.00
N LYS A 42 -31.79 2.62 -5.18
CA LYS A 42 -31.14 2.86 -6.47
C LYS A 42 -30.82 4.34 -6.63
N GLN A 43 -29.56 4.64 -6.98
CA GLN A 43 -29.04 6.00 -7.12
C GLN A 43 -29.12 6.86 -5.83
N HIS A 44 -29.20 6.22 -4.66
CA HIS A 44 -29.14 6.92 -3.36
C HIS A 44 -27.88 6.50 -2.61
N PRO A 45 -26.81 7.32 -2.58
CA PRO A 45 -25.54 6.93 -2.00
C PRO A 45 -25.65 6.87 -0.48
N VAL A 46 -24.85 6.01 0.16
CA VAL A 46 -24.71 5.94 1.62
C VAL A 46 -23.27 6.22 2.01
N LEU A 47 -23.08 6.91 3.14
CA LEU A 47 -21.76 7.18 3.68
C LEU A 47 -21.39 6.10 4.69
N LEU A 48 -20.26 5.44 4.46
CA LEU A 48 -19.63 4.56 5.43
C LEU A 48 -18.55 5.32 6.20
N ASN A 49 -18.54 5.16 7.51
CA ASN A 49 -17.50 5.68 8.39
C ASN A 49 -17.02 4.58 9.34
N ARG A 50 -15.71 4.55 9.60
CA ARG A 50 -15.09 3.72 10.64
C ARG A 50 -14.41 4.61 11.67
N ALA A 51 -14.68 4.33 12.95
CA ALA A 51 -13.95 4.94 14.04
C ALA A 51 -12.62 4.19 14.29
N PRO A 52 -11.50 4.88 14.53
CA PRO A 52 -11.33 6.33 14.55
C PRO A 52 -11.18 6.92 13.13
N THR A 53 -11.82 8.07 12.88
CA THR A 53 -11.71 8.81 11.62
C THR A 53 -10.42 9.64 11.65
N LEU A 54 -9.36 9.17 10.99
CA LEU A 54 -8.04 9.82 11.03
C LEU A 54 -7.80 10.79 9.88
N HIS A 55 -8.49 10.60 8.76
CA HIS A 55 -8.35 11.41 7.55
C HIS A 55 -9.65 11.36 6.74
N ARG A 56 -9.83 12.25 5.76
CA ARG A 56 -11.08 12.34 4.98
C ARG A 56 -11.51 11.02 4.32
N MET A 57 -10.55 10.19 3.91
CA MET A 57 -10.81 8.88 3.26
C MET A 57 -11.40 7.83 4.21
N SER A 58 -11.47 8.11 5.52
CA SER A 58 -12.15 7.25 6.50
C SER A 58 -13.67 7.44 6.47
N VAL A 59 -14.17 8.38 5.65
CA VAL A 59 -15.58 8.53 5.30
C VAL A 59 -15.69 8.52 3.77
N GLN A 60 -16.44 7.56 3.22
CA GLN A 60 -16.63 7.47 1.77
C GLN A 60 -18.08 7.12 1.43
N ALA A 61 -18.53 7.59 0.27
CA ALA A 61 -19.82 7.27 -0.29
C ALA A 61 -19.76 5.99 -1.13
N PHE A 62 -20.80 5.18 -1.01
CA PHE A 62 -21.01 3.95 -1.77
C PHE A 62 -22.45 3.85 -2.25
N GLU A 63 -22.66 3.16 -3.36
CA GLU A 63 -24.00 2.77 -3.76
C GLU A 63 -24.42 1.50 -2.99
N PRO A 64 -25.50 1.57 -2.21
CA PRO A 64 -26.00 0.43 -1.45
C PRO A 64 -26.57 -0.65 -2.39
N LYS A 65 -26.10 -1.89 -2.22
CA LYS A 65 -26.72 -3.09 -2.81
C LYS A 65 -27.39 -3.90 -1.71
N LEU A 66 -28.68 -4.20 -1.90
CA LEU A 66 -29.43 -5.04 -0.95
C LEU A 66 -28.81 -6.44 -0.90
N VAL A 67 -28.53 -6.91 0.32
CA VAL A 67 -27.98 -8.23 0.59
C VAL A 67 -28.71 -8.85 1.77
N GLU A 68 -28.79 -10.17 1.78
CA GLU A 68 -29.26 -10.90 2.96
C GLU A 68 -28.19 -10.90 4.06
N GLY A 69 -28.65 -10.94 5.31
CA GLY A 69 -27.79 -10.94 6.50
C GLY A 69 -27.76 -9.59 7.23
N LYS A 70 -27.00 -9.55 8.32
CA LYS A 70 -26.86 -8.35 9.20
C LYS A 70 -25.46 -7.72 9.13
N ALA A 71 -24.57 -8.25 8.29
CA ALA A 71 -23.20 -7.77 8.14
C ALA A 71 -23.08 -6.90 6.89
N ILE A 72 -22.40 -5.76 7.02
CA ILE A 72 -22.07 -4.88 5.90
C ILE A 72 -21.00 -5.57 5.05
N LYS A 73 -21.21 -5.65 3.74
CA LYS A 73 -20.19 -6.11 2.79
C LYS A 73 -19.42 -4.91 2.28
N LEU A 74 -18.12 -4.85 2.57
CA LEU A 74 -17.23 -3.79 2.14
C LEU A 74 -16.31 -4.28 1.02
N HIS A 75 -15.99 -3.39 0.08
CA HIS A 75 -15.05 -3.70 -0.98
C HIS A 75 -13.61 -3.88 -0.46
N PRO A 76 -12.85 -4.95 -0.80
CA PRO A 76 -11.53 -5.19 -0.22
C PRO A 76 -10.50 -4.08 -0.49
N LEU A 77 -10.61 -3.38 -1.62
CA LEU A 77 -9.67 -2.32 -1.99
C LEU A 77 -9.84 -1.04 -1.16
N VAL A 78 -10.98 -0.85 -0.48
CA VAL A 78 -11.21 0.30 0.39
C VAL A 78 -10.88 -0.01 1.86
N CYS A 79 -10.54 -1.25 2.21
CA CYS A 79 -10.10 -1.58 3.57
C CYS A 79 -8.86 -0.78 4.02
N PRO A 80 -7.81 -0.58 3.18
CA PRO A 80 -6.66 0.23 3.57
C PRO A 80 -7.02 1.69 3.96
N PRO A 81 -7.81 2.47 3.19
CA PRO A 81 -8.22 3.80 3.63
C PRO A 81 -9.08 3.78 4.90
N PHE A 82 -9.96 2.82 5.11
CA PHE A 82 -10.67 2.71 6.41
C PHE A 82 -9.77 2.20 7.55
N ASN A 83 -8.57 1.74 7.24
CA ASN A 83 -7.71 0.95 8.14
C ASN A 83 -8.49 -0.20 8.80
N ALA A 84 -9.41 -0.81 8.04
CA ALA A 84 -10.35 -1.81 8.52
C ALA A 84 -9.86 -3.22 8.22
N ASP A 85 -10.12 -4.12 9.15
CA ASP A 85 -10.01 -5.57 8.98
C ASP A 85 -11.37 -6.25 9.22
N PHE A 86 -11.40 -7.57 9.07
CA PHE A 86 -12.62 -8.37 9.12
C PHE A 86 -12.64 -9.31 10.34
N ASP A 87 -12.09 -8.86 11.47
CA ASP A 87 -12.01 -9.64 12.72
C ASP A 87 -13.11 -9.28 13.74
N GLY A 88 -14.00 -8.34 13.41
CA GLY A 88 -15.09 -7.89 14.28
C GLY A 88 -15.38 -6.39 14.19
N ASP A 89 -14.61 -5.65 13.39
CA ASP A 89 -14.81 -4.23 13.12
C ASP A 89 -16.25 -3.86 12.72
N GLN A 90 -16.68 -2.70 13.20
CA GLN A 90 -18.00 -2.13 12.94
C GLN A 90 -17.89 -0.81 12.19
N MET A 91 -18.83 -0.56 11.29
CA MET A 91 -18.94 0.68 10.53
C MET A 91 -20.31 1.32 10.73
N ALA A 92 -20.32 2.65 10.79
CA ALA A 92 -21.54 3.43 10.81
C ALA A 92 -21.97 3.76 9.37
N VAL A 93 -23.27 3.67 9.11
CA VAL A 93 -23.90 4.00 7.83
C VAL A 93 -24.73 5.26 8.01
N HIS A 94 -24.48 6.29 7.21
CA HIS A 94 -25.27 7.52 7.18
C HIS A 94 -25.95 7.68 5.81
N VAL A 95 -27.15 8.25 5.80
CA VAL A 95 -27.92 8.49 4.57
C VAL A 95 -28.00 10.01 4.34
N PRO A 96 -27.42 10.53 3.24
CA PRO A 96 -27.60 11.93 2.84
C PRO A 96 -29.07 12.15 2.47
N LEU A 97 -29.71 13.16 3.06
CA LEU A 97 -31.15 13.39 2.88
C LEU A 97 -31.45 14.44 1.82
N SER A 98 -30.74 15.58 1.85
CA SER A 98 -30.93 16.65 0.87
C SER A 98 -30.37 16.26 -0.50
N VAL A 99 -30.87 16.91 -1.55
CA VAL A 99 -30.41 16.66 -2.92
C VAL A 99 -28.96 17.11 -3.07
N GLU A 100 -28.59 18.22 -2.43
CA GLU A 100 -27.23 18.75 -2.41
C GLU A 100 -26.26 17.76 -1.77
N ALA A 101 -26.64 17.14 -0.63
CA ALA A 101 -25.79 16.17 0.05
C ALA A 101 -25.63 14.87 -0.76
N GLN A 102 -26.66 14.46 -1.51
CA GLN A 102 -26.57 13.31 -2.41
C GLN A 102 -25.63 13.61 -3.59
N LEU A 103 -25.73 14.80 -4.18
CA LEU A 103 -24.85 15.24 -5.25
C LEU A 103 -23.40 15.38 -4.78
N GLU A 104 -23.16 15.98 -3.62
CA GLU A 104 -21.84 16.08 -2.99
C GLU A 104 -21.24 14.69 -2.75
N SER A 105 -22.05 13.75 -2.25
CA SER A 105 -21.63 12.36 -2.03
C SER A 105 -21.17 11.69 -3.33
N TYR A 106 -21.86 11.93 -4.44
CA TYR A 106 -21.52 11.38 -5.74
C TYR A 106 -20.28 12.01 -6.38
N ILE A 107 -20.19 13.34 -6.30
CA ILE A 107 -19.15 14.11 -7.00
C ILE A 107 -17.83 14.05 -6.24
N LEU A 108 -17.85 14.15 -4.90
CA LEU A 108 -16.64 14.30 -4.08
C LEU A 108 -16.32 13.06 -3.25
N MET A 109 -17.33 12.46 -2.60
CA MET A 109 -17.09 11.43 -1.59
C MET A 109 -17.11 10.00 -2.12
N LEU A 110 -17.51 9.79 -3.37
CA LEU A 110 -17.62 8.46 -3.96
C LEU A 110 -16.27 7.73 -3.90
N SER A 111 -16.30 6.46 -3.51
CA SER A 111 -15.07 5.67 -3.37
C SER A 111 -14.20 5.62 -4.63
N THR A 112 -14.82 5.70 -5.81
CA THR A 112 -14.11 5.76 -7.10
C THR A 112 -13.36 7.07 -7.30
N GLN A 113 -13.80 8.20 -6.73
CA GLN A 113 -13.08 9.49 -6.79
C GLN A 113 -11.86 9.52 -5.87
N ASN A 114 -11.83 8.62 -4.90
CA ASN A 114 -10.90 8.64 -3.79
C ASN A 114 -9.90 7.46 -3.93
N ILE A 115 -9.08 7.49 -4.98
CA ILE A 115 -8.04 6.47 -5.23
C ILE A 115 -6.68 6.88 -4.62
N LEU A 116 -6.31 8.15 -4.76
CA LEU A 116 -5.01 8.68 -4.32
C LEU A 116 -5.06 9.22 -2.88
N SER A 117 -3.91 9.19 -2.20
CA SER A 117 -3.74 9.80 -0.89
C SER A 117 -3.67 11.32 -1.01
N PRO A 118 -4.48 12.09 -0.27
CA PRO A 118 -4.31 13.54 -0.18
C PRO A 118 -2.94 13.95 0.40
N ALA A 119 -2.32 13.11 1.22
CA ALA A 119 -1.05 13.44 1.88
C ALA A 119 0.17 13.34 0.95
N HIS A 120 0.18 12.39 0.00
CA HIS A 120 1.38 12.04 -0.77
C HIS A 120 1.12 11.76 -2.26
N GLY A 121 -0.13 11.79 -2.73
CA GLY A 121 -0.49 11.57 -4.14
C GLY A 121 -0.23 10.16 -4.68
N LYS A 122 0.08 9.20 -3.79
CA LYS A 122 0.23 7.77 -4.11
C LYS A 122 -1.11 7.06 -3.95
N PRO A 123 -1.40 6.03 -4.76
CA PRO A 123 -2.63 5.24 -4.63
C PRO A 123 -2.75 4.63 -3.22
N VAL A 124 -3.88 4.87 -2.56
CA VAL A 124 -4.25 4.27 -1.26
C VAL A 124 -5.16 3.09 -1.48
N THR A 125 -6.10 3.23 -2.41
CA THR A 125 -6.99 2.16 -2.86
C THR A 125 -6.18 1.20 -3.73
N MET A 126 -5.51 0.24 -3.07
CA MET A 126 -4.62 -0.71 -3.72
C MET A 126 -4.96 -2.15 -3.33
N PRO A 127 -4.69 -3.11 -4.23
CA PRO A 127 -4.65 -4.52 -3.88
C PRO A 127 -3.82 -4.76 -2.62
N SER A 128 -4.31 -5.62 -1.74
CA SER A 128 -3.63 -6.00 -0.51
C SER A 128 -3.52 -7.52 -0.42
N GLN A 129 -2.50 -7.98 0.33
CA GLN A 129 -2.32 -9.38 0.73
C GLN A 129 -2.52 -10.38 -0.43
N ASP A 130 -3.58 -11.17 -0.38
CA ASP A 130 -3.86 -12.29 -1.27
C ASP A 130 -3.94 -11.88 -2.75
N ILE A 131 -4.49 -10.70 -3.03
CA ILE A 131 -4.58 -10.19 -4.41
C ILE A 131 -3.17 -9.97 -4.97
N ILE A 132 -2.27 -9.39 -4.17
CA ILE A 132 -0.87 -9.19 -4.55
C ILE A 132 -0.18 -10.55 -4.71
N LEU A 133 -0.42 -11.50 -3.81
CA LEU A 133 0.18 -12.82 -3.88
C LEU A 133 -0.23 -13.56 -5.16
N GLY A 134 -1.50 -13.49 -5.57
CA GLY A 134 -2.00 -14.08 -6.80
C GLY A 134 -1.39 -13.45 -8.05
N VAL A 135 -1.31 -12.11 -8.09
CA VAL A 135 -0.64 -11.37 -9.19
C VAL A 135 0.86 -11.66 -9.23
N HIS A 136 1.51 -11.76 -8.08
CA HIS A 136 2.92 -12.11 -7.99
C HIS A 136 3.15 -13.52 -8.55
N TYR A 137 2.37 -14.50 -8.09
CA TYR A 137 2.46 -15.88 -8.55
C TYR A 137 2.28 -15.99 -10.07
N MET A 138 1.23 -15.39 -10.63
CA MET A 138 0.96 -15.51 -12.08
C MET A 138 2.02 -14.82 -12.96
N THR A 139 2.76 -13.85 -12.42
CA THR A 139 3.80 -13.13 -13.18
C THR A 139 5.20 -13.72 -13.01
N GLN A 140 5.37 -14.74 -12.16
CA GLN A 140 6.59 -15.51 -12.02
C GLN A 140 6.85 -16.41 -13.24
N GLU A 141 8.09 -16.90 -13.33
CA GLU A 141 8.55 -17.82 -14.36
C GLU A 141 8.99 -19.12 -13.68
N LEU A 142 8.69 -20.25 -14.32
CA LEU A 142 9.11 -21.57 -13.85
C LEU A 142 10.00 -22.23 -14.92
N PRO A 143 11.28 -22.51 -14.62
CA PRO A 143 12.15 -23.29 -15.50
C PRO A 143 11.64 -24.73 -15.65
N ASN A 144 11.81 -25.32 -16.84
CA ASN A 144 11.37 -26.68 -17.19
C ASN A 144 9.85 -26.91 -17.06
N ALA A 145 9.05 -25.86 -17.19
CA ALA A 145 7.60 -25.97 -17.17
C ALA A 145 7.04 -26.53 -18.49
N LYS A 146 5.84 -27.11 -18.42
CA LYS A 146 5.17 -27.69 -19.59
C LYS A 146 4.95 -26.63 -20.67
N GLY A 147 5.53 -26.84 -21.86
CA GLY A 147 5.39 -25.91 -22.98
C GLY A 147 6.45 -24.82 -23.05
N GLU A 148 7.53 -24.93 -22.29
CA GLU A 148 8.69 -24.05 -22.40
C GLU A 148 9.26 -24.01 -23.83
N GLY A 149 9.64 -22.81 -24.27
CA GLY A 149 10.25 -22.58 -25.58
C GLY A 149 9.29 -22.61 -26.76
N LYS A 150 8.00 -22.90 -26.55
CA LYS A 150 6.98 -22.83 -27.62
C LYS A 150 6.82 -21.39 -28.13
N ILE A 151 6.50 -21.30 -29.42
CA ILE A 151 6.29 -20.03 -30.13
C ILE A 151 4.82 -19.95 -30.52
N PHE A 152 4.19 -18.81 -30.23
CA PHE A 152 2.79 -18.52 -30.60
C PHE A 152 2.70 -17.30 -31.52
N GLY A 153 1.76 -17.36 -32.45
CA GLY A 153 1.49 -16.32 -33.43
C GLY A 153 0.78 -15.10 -32.85
N SER A 154 -0.04 -15.30 -31.80
CA SER A 154 -0.72 -14.21 -31.08
C SER A 154 -0.86 -14.47 -29.57
N PRO A 155 -1.10 -13.43 -28.76
CA PRO A 155 -1.43 -13.57 -27.34
C PRO A 155 -2.64 -14.47 -27.07
N GLU A 156 -3.69 -14.38 -27.91
CA GLU A 156 -4.93 -15.14 -27.77
C GLU A 156 -4.70 -16.64 -27.99
N GLU A 157 -3.82 -16.99 -28.93
CA GLU A 157 -3.40 -18.38 -29.17
C GLU A 157 -2.69 -18.96 -27.94
N ALA A 158 -1.81 -18.18 -27.31
CA ALA A 158 -1.13 -18.59 -26.08
C ALA A 158 -2.11 -18.78 -24.90
N VAL A 159 -3.09 -17.89 -24.75
CA VAL A 159 -4.14 -18.04 -23.72
C VAL A 159 -5.01 -19.27 -23.98
N THR A 160 -5.41 -19.49 -25.23
CA THR A 160 -6.16 -20.70 -25.63
C THR A 160 -5.37 -21.97 -25.34
N ALA A 161 -4.06 -21.97 -25.64
CA ALA A 161 -3.19 -23.09 -25.34
C ALA A 161 -3.06 -23.38 -23.84
N TYR A 162 -3.10 -22.34 -23.00
CA TYR A 162 -3.15 -22.47 -21.54
C TYR A 162 -4.50 -23.05 -21.07
N GLU A 163 -5.61 -22.56 -21.61
CA GLU A 163 -6.96 -23.05 -21.27
C GLU A 163 -7.16 -24.52 -21.65
N LEU A 164 -6.58 -24.95 -22.78
CA LEU A 164 -6.54 -26.35 -23.20
C LEU A 164 -5.55 -27.21 -22.39
N GLY A 165 -4.80 -26.62 -21.46
CA GLY A 165 -3.82 -27.32 -20.63
C GLY A 165 -2.55 -27.76 -21.38
N THR A 166 -2.29 -27.18 -22.55
CA THR A 166 -1.15 -27.51 -23.43
C THR A 166 0.15 -26.88 -22.95
N ILE A 167 0.06 -25.73 -22.28
CA ILE A 167 1.16 -25.00 -21.64
C ILE A 167 0.85 -24.70 -20.18
N ASP A 168 1.89 -24.53 -19.37
CA ASP A 168 1.79 -24.08 -17.98
C ASP A 168 1.64 -22.55 -17.91
N LEU A 169 1.02 -22.04 -16.84
CA LEU A 169 0.86 -20.60 -16.60
C LEU A 169 2.21 -19.88 -16.54
N LEU A 170 3.18 -20.53 -15.89
CA LEU A 170 4.50 -19.99 -15.58
C LEU A 170 5.57 -20.37 -16.63
N ALA A 171 5.17 -21.09 -17.68
CA ALA A 171 6.10 -21.51 -18.72
C ALA A 171 6.64 -20.33 -19.52
N LYS A 172 7.95 -20.33 -19.75
CA LYS A 172 8.61 -19.34 -20.59
C LYS A 172 8.33 -19.63 -22.07
N ILE A 173 7.59 -18.73 -22.72
CA ILE A 173 7.11 -18.87 -24.09
C ILE A 173 7.53 -17.66 -24.94
N LYS A 174 7.52 -17.81 -26.26
CA LYS A 174 7.78 -16.72 -27.22
C LYS A 174 6.49 -16.36 -27.91
N VAL A 175 6.07 -15.10 -27.83
CA VAL A 175 4.83 -14.65 -28.46
C VAL A 175 5.10 -13.42 -29.32
N ARG A 176 4.47 -13.35 -30.48
CA ARG A 176 4.51 -12.16 -31.33
C ARG A 176 3.52 -11.11 -30.79
N ILE A 177 4.04 -9.98 -30.31
CA ILE A 177 3.28 -8.84 -29.79
C ILE A 177 3.70 -7.61 -30.58
N ASN A 178 2.74 -6.91 -31.21
CA ASN A 178 2.98 -5.71 -32.01
C ASN A 178 4.13 -5.87 -33.04
N GLY A 179 4.16 -7.02 -33.71
CA GLY A 179 5.16 -7.34 -34.73
C GLY A 179 6.54 -7.78 -34.22
N LYS A 180 6.78 -7.76 -32.89
CA LYS A 180 8.04 -8.23 -32.28
C LYS A 180 7.84 -9.54 -31.52
N ILE A 181 8.80 -10.44 -31.59
CA ILE A 181 8.80 -11.67 -30.78
C ILE A 181 9.33 -11.31 -29.39
N VAL A 182 8.50 -11.47 -28.37
CA VAL A 182 8.83 -11.17 -26.97
C VAL A 182 8.84 -12.48 -26.17
N GLU A 183 9.87 -12.68 -25.35
CA GLU A 183 9.89 -13.78 -24.37
C GLU A 183 9.06 -13.39 -23.15
N THR A 184 8.02 -14.15 -22.82
CA THR A 184 7.10 -13.86 -21.72
C THR A 184 6.51 -15.16 -21.15
N THR A 185 5.53 -15.06 -20.25
CA THR A 185 4.77 -16.20 -19.72
C THR A 185 3.29 -16.08 -20.04
N ALA A 186 2.58 -17.21 -20.06
CA ALA A 186 1.13 -17.21 -20.26
C ALA A 186 0.42 -16.35 -19.18
N GLY A 187 0.88 -16.41 -17.93
CA GLY A 187 0.35 -15.58 -16.86
C GLY A 187 0.55 -14.08 -17.08
N ARG A 188 1.72 -13.64 -17.56
CA ARG A 188 1.92 -12.22 -17.92
C ARG A 188 1.03 -11.78 -19.07
N ILE A 189 0.78 -12.64 -20.06
CA ILE A 189 -0.16 -12.31 -21.16
C ILE A 189 -1.57 -12.10 -20.61
N ILE A 190 -2.05 -13.01 -19.76
CA ILE A 190 -3.38 -12.90 -19.13
C ILE A 190 -3.46 -11.63 -18.27
N PHE A 191 -2.38 -11.27 -17.56
CA PHE A 191 -2.32 -10.01 -16.81
C PHE A 191 -2.36 -8.78 -17.72
N ASN A 192 -1.76 -8.83 -18.91
CA ASN A 192 -1.78 -7.67 -19.82
C ASN A 192 -3.15 -7.46 -20.48
N GLN A 193 -3.98 -8.50 -20.61
CA GLN A 193 -5.35 -8.38 -21.15
C GLN A 193 -6.29 -7.54 -20.28
N ILE A 194 -6.00 -7.38 -18.98
CA ILE A 194 -6.81 -6.53 -18.10
C ILE A 194 -6.40 -5.06 -18.10
N LEU A 195 -5.22 -4.75 -18.63
CA LEU A 195 -4.72 -3.38 -18.70
C LEU A 195 -5.50 -2.58 -19.75
N PRO A 196 -5.56 -1.25 -19.60
CA PRO A 196 -6.23 -0.39 -20.58
C PRO A 196 -5.62 -0.53 -21.98
N GLU A 197 -6.44 -0.33 -23.02
CA GLU A 197 -5.99 -0.34 -24.41
C GLU A 197 -4.88 0.71 -24.62
N GLY A 198 -3.82 0.33 -25.34
CA GLY A 198 -2.65 1.19 -25.57
C GLY A 198 -1.64 1.26 -24.42
N TYR A 199 -1.87 0.57 -23.29
CA TYR A 199 -0.87 0.52 -22.22
C TYR A 199 0.34 -0.34 -22.60
N LYS A 200 1.52 0.00 -22.06
CA LYS A 200 2.78 -0.73 -22.32
C LYS A 200 2.67 -2.19 -21.84
N PHE A 201 3.20 -3.13 -22.63
CA PHE A 201 3.23 -4.54 -22.21
C PHE A 201 4.14 -4.72 -20.98
N VAL A 202 3.57 -5.21 -19.89
CA VAL A 202 4.25 -5.45 -18.61
C VAL A 202 4.85 -6.85 -18.62
N ASN A 203 6.18 -6.95 -18.67
CA ASN A 203 6.89 -8.22 -18.76
C ASN A 203 7.88 -8.43 -17.60
N GLU A 204 7.44 -8.18 -16.39
CA GLU A 204 8.25 -8.38 -15.19
C GLU A 204 7.45 -9.04 -14.07
N VAL A 205 8.13 -9.58 -13.08
CA VAL A 205 7.50 -10.07 -11.85
C VAL A 205 6.98 -8.88 -11.06
N LEU A 206 5.68 -8.90 -10.76
CA LEU A 206 4.99 -7.81 -10.06
C LEU A 206 5.01 -8.04 -8.56
N ASP A 207 5.53 -7.06 -7.82
CA ASP A 207 5.42 -6.95 -6.36
C ASP A 207 4.46 -5.81 -5.98
N LYS A 208 4.16 -5.67 -4.69
CA LYS A 208 3.29 -4.59 -4.17
C LYS A 208 3.72 -3.20 -4.66
N LYS A 209 5.03 -2.95 -4.71
CA LYS A 209 5.58 -1.63 -5.09
C LYS A 209 5.41 -1.36 -6.58
N LYS A 210 5.67 -2.34 -7.44
CA LYS A 210 5.46 -2.22 -8.89
C LYS A 210 3.99 -2.10 -9.24
N ILE A 211 3.10 -2.81 -8.55
CA ILE A 211 1.65 -2.64 -8.73
C ILE A 211 1.22 -1.21 -8.35
N SER A 212 1.76 -0.65 -7.26
CA SER A 212 1.49 0.74 -6.88
C SER A 212 1.93 1.73 -7.96
N LYS A 213 3.13 1.54 -8.54
CA LYS A 213 3.63 2.34 -9.67
C LYS A 213 2.76 2.18 -10.91
N LEU A 214 2.37 0.95 -11.26
CA LEU A 214 1.48 0.63 -12.37
C LEU A 214 0.14 1.38 -12.24
N ILE A 215 -0.48 1.36 -11.06
CA ILE A 215 -1.75 2.08 -10.81
C ILE A 215 -1.55 3.59 -10.94
N SER A 216 -0.41 4.11 -10.46
CA SER A 216 -0.08 5.54 -10.56
C SER A 216 0.07 5.97 -12.02
N ASP A 217 0.79 5.17 -12.83
CA ASP A 217 0.97 5.39 -14.27
C ASP A 217 -0.36 5.35 -15.03
N ILE A 218 -1.27 4.45 -14.65
CA ILE A 218 -2.59 4.31 -15.30
C ILE A 218 -3.49 5.49 -14.94
N TYR A 219 -3.48 5.90 -13.66
CA TYR A 219 -4.25 7.06 -13.21
C TYR A 219 -3.85 8.33 -13.94
N GLU A 220 -2.56 8.53 -14.16
CA GLU A 220 -2.04 9.71 -14.85
C GLU A 220 -2.42 9.77 -16.34
N LYS A 221 -2.40 8.64 -17.03
CA LYS A 221 -2.62 8.58 -18.49
C LYS A 221 -4.07 8.43 -18.90
N TYR A 222 -4.85 7.69 -18.12
CA TYR A 222 -6.22 7.27 -18.48
C TYR A 222 -7.27 7.87 -17.55
N GLY A 223 -6.85 8.55 -16.48
CA GLY A 223 -7.74 9.16 -15.50
C GLY A 223 -8.41 8.16 -14.57
N ASN A 224 -9.39 8.67 -13.84
CA ASN A 224 -9.90 8.00 -12.65
C ASN A 224 -10.80 6.78 -12.96
N GLU A 225 -11.74 6.92 -13.89
CA GLU A 225 -12.73 5.87 -14.18
C GLU A 225 -12.09 4.58 -14.72
N ILE A 226 -11.18 4.70 -15.68
CA ILE A 226 -10.43 3.57 -16.25
C ILE A 226 -9.55 2.92 -15.18
N THR A 227 -8.98 3.71 -14.27
CA THR A 227 -8.19 3.19 -13.14
C THR A 227 -9.04 2.37 -12.19
N ALA A 228 -10.23 2.85 -11.82
CA ALA A 228 -11.16 2.13 -10.96
C ALA A 228 -11.59 0.79 -11.58
N GLN A 229 -11.93 0.78 -12.87
CA GLN A 229 -12.26 -0.45 -13.60
C GLN A 229 -11.07 -1.42 -13.66
N THR A 230 -9.86 -0.90 -13.88
CA THR A 230 -8.65 -1.72 -13.91
C THR A 230 -8.35 -2.34 -12.54
N LEU A 231 -8.53 -1.58 -11.45
CA LEU A 231 -8.38 -2.07 -10.09
C LEU A 231 -9.34 -3.23 -9.78
N ASP A 232 -10.59 -3.14 -10.25
CA ASP A 232 -11.56 -4.22 -10.10
C ASP A 232 -11.16 -5.49 -10.86
N LYS A 233 -10.65 -5.34 -12.10
CA LYS A 233 -10.12 -6.47 -12.87
C LYS A 233 -8.89 -7.10 -12.21
N ILE A 234 -7.98 -6.29 -11.65
CA ILE A 234 -6.81 -6.76 -10.89
C ILE A 234 -7.26 -7.56 -9.66
N LYS A 235 -8.26 -7.06 -8.92
CA LYS A 235 -8.84 -7.76 -7.77
C LYS A 235 -9.37 -9.14 -8.17
N GLU A 236 -10.18 -9.21 -9.23
CA GLU A 236 -10.78 -10.47 -9.69
C GLU A 236 -9.73 -11.49 -10.13
N ILE A 237 -8.78 -11.07 -10.98
CA ILE A 237 -7.68 -11.92 -11.43
C ILE A 237 -6.79 -12.34 -10.26
N GLY A 238 -6.46 -11.42 -9.35
CA GLY A 238 -5.63 -11.70 -8.19
C GLY A 238 -6.25 -12.78 -7.31
N PHE A 239 -7.54 -12.67 -6.96
CA PHE A 239 -8.23 -13.72 -6.19
C PHE A 239 -8.33 -15.05 -6.95
N ARG A 240 -8.63 -15.00 -8.26
CA ARG A 240 -8.73 -16.19 -9.10
C ARG A 240 -7.41 -16.97 -9.14
N PHE A 241 -6.30 -16.28 -9.36
CA PHE A 241 -4.98 -16.92 -9.43
C PHE A 241 -4.38 -17.21 -8.06
N ALA A 242 -4.70 -16.46 -7.01
CA ALA A 242 -4.36 -16.83 -5.64
C ALA A 242 -5.00 -18.17 -5.26
N THR A 243 -6.28 -18.36 -5.61
CA THR A 243 -6.99 -19.63 -5.40
C THR A 243 -6.37 -20.77 -6.22
N LYS A 244 -6.04 -20.54 -7.49
CA LYS A 244 -5.37 -21.54 -8.34
C LYS A 244 -3.96 -21.89 -7.86
N ALA A 245 -3.22 -20.90 -7.33
CA ALA A 245 -1.89 -21.11 -6.79
C ALA A 245 -1.91 -22.01 -5.56
N ALA A 246 -3.04 -22.04 -4.82
CA ALA A 246 -3.26 -22.86 -3.65
C ALA A 246 -2.10 -22.80 -2.65
N VAL A 247 -1.52 -21.60 -2.49
CA VAL A 247 -0.36 -21.36 -1.62
C VAL A 247 -0.80 -21.63 -0.18
N SER A 248 -0.11 -22.55 0.47
CA SER A 248 -0.33 -22.91 1.87
C SER A 248 0.97 -22.77 2.65
N ILE A 249 0.88 -22.56 3.96
CA ILE A 249 2.03 -22.46 4.84
C ILE A 249 2.06 -23.69 5.75
N SER A 250 3.20 -24.35 5.80
CA SER A 250 3.49 -25.44 6.72
C SER A 250 4.74 -25.14 7.55
N VAL A 251 4.91 -25.87 8.65
CA VAL A 251 6.13 -25.79 9.48
C VAL A 251 7.38 -26.20 8.68
N ALA A 252 7.22 -27.05 7.66
CA ALA A 252 8.33 -27.48 6.81
C ALA A 252 8.87 -26.36 5.92
N ASP A 253 8.02 -25.38 5.55
CA ASP A 253 8.41 -24.25 4.70
C ASP A 253 9.35 -23.26 5.43
N LEU A 254 9.39 -23.30 6.76
CA LEU A 254 10.23 -22.44 7.60
C LEU A 254 11.68 -22.96 7.70
N VAL A 255 12.46 -22.89 6.63
CA VAL A 255 13.82 -23.47 6.58
C VAL A 255 14.78 -22.82 7.59
N VAL A 256 15.25 -23.61 8.55
CA VAL A 256 16.30 -23.19 9.51
C VAL A 256 17.67 -23.40 8.86
N PRO A 257 18.56 -22.41 8.85
CA PRO A 257 19.83 -22.54 8.16
C PRO A 257 20.75 -23.55 8.86
N LYS A 258 21.33 -24.50 8.11
CA LYS A 258 22.23 -25.54 8.69
C LYS A 258 23.48 -24.94 9.33
N LYS A 259 23.95 -23.79 8.83
CA LYS A 259 25.11 -23.09 9.37
C LYS A 259 24.81 -22.31 10.65
N LYS A 260 23.55 -22.23 11.10
CA LYS A 260 23.15 -21.52 12.33
C LYS A 260 24.01 -21.91 13.53
N ALA A 261 24.18 -23.20 13.79
CA ALA A 261 24.97 -23.70 14.92
C ALA A 261 26.42 -23.19 14.88
N LYS A 262 27.05 -23.20 13.70
CA LYS A 262 28.43 -22.72 13.53
C LYS A 262 28.56 -21.21 13.77
N ILE A 263 27.58 -20.42 13.31
CA ILE A 263 27.56 -18.97 13.53
C ILE A 263 27.38 -18.66 15.02
N LEU A 264 26.49 -19.38 15.71
CA LEU A 264 26.27 -19.25 17.14
C LEU A 264 27.53 -19.64 17.94
N GLU A 265 28.18 -20.76 17.62
CA GLU A 265 29.43 -21.17 18.27
C GLU A 265 30.55 -20.12 18.11
N LYS A 266 30.66 -19.51 16.93
CA LYS A 266 31.61 -18.42 16.69
C LYS A 266 31.28 -17.20 17.56
N ALA A 267 30.02 -16.77 17.59
CA ALA A 267 29.58 -15.63 18.40
C ALA A 267 29.78 -15.87 19.90
N ILE A 268 29.52 -17.10 20.39
CA ILE A 268 29.75 -17.49 21.78
C ILE A 268 31.24 -17.37 22.14
N LYS A 269 32.14 -17.90 21.30
CA LYS A 269 33.60 -17.80 21.52
C LYS A 269 34.09 -16.35 21.52
N GLU A 270 33.57 -15.52 20.63
CA GLU A 270 33.88 -14.09 20.59
C GLU A 270 33.40 -13.39 21.87
N ALA A 271 32.18 -13.68 22.32
CA ALA A 271 31.62 -13.14 23.57
C ALA A 271 32.43 -13.60 24.80
N GLU A 272 32.87 -14.85 24.85
CA GLU A 272 33.76 -15.36 25.90
C GLU A 272 35.13 -14.65 25.90
N THR A 273 35.65 -14.32 24.72
CA THR A 273 36.92 -13.59 24.60
C THR A 273 36.78 -12.16 25.15
N VAL A 274 35.67 -11.49 24.83
CA VAL A 274 35.33 -10.18 25.42
C VAL A 274 35.15 -10.29 26.93
N TRP A 275 34.55 -11.38 27.42
CA TRP A 275 34.41 -11.63 28.85
C TRP A 275 35.77 -11.80 29.55
N LYS A 276 36.70 -12.56 28.96
CA LYS A 276 38.06 -12.71 29.48
C LYS A 276 38.79 -11.38 29.55
N GLN A 277 38.73 -10.57 28.48
CA GLN A 277 39.32 -9.23 28.45
C GLN A 277 38.77 -8.32 29.56
N TYR A 278 37.49 -8.48 29.92
CA TYR A 278 36.90 -7.75 31.04
C TYR A 278 37.43 -8.22 32.40
N VAL A 279 37.55 -9.54 32.61
CA VAL A 279 38.12 -10.11 33.85
C VAL A 279 39.60 -9.73 34.01
N ASP A 280 40.34 -9.70 32.90
CA ASP A 280 41.75 -9.30 32.86
C ASP A 280 41.95 -7.77 33.00
N GLY A 281 40.86 -7.00 33.10
CA GLY A 281 40.90 -5.54 33.31
C GLY A 281 41.28 -4.72 32.07
N ILE A 282 41.27 -5.32 30.88
CA ILE A 282 41.66 -4.68 29.62
C ILE A 282 40.56 -3.74 29.11
N ILE A 283 39.29 -4.07 29.36
CA ILE A 283 38.12 -3.30 28.90
C ILE A 283 37.21 -2.89 30.07
N THR A 284 36.49 -1.79 29.89
CA THR A 284 35.50 -1.32 30.87
C THR A 284 34.17 -2.07 30.77
N LYS A 285 33.32 -1.95 31.79
CA LYS A 285 31.98 -2.56 31.80
C LYS A 285 31.09 -2.07 30.65
N GLY A 286 31.17 -0.78 30.31
CA GLY A 286 30.39 -0.19 29.22
C GLY A 286 30.86 -0.70 27.85
N GLU A 287 32.17 -0.72 27.61
CA GLU A 287 32.75 -1.26 26.37
C GLU A 287 32.44 -2.75 26.20
N ARG A 288 32.49 -3.53 27.30
CA ARG A 288 32.07 -4.93 27.31
C ARG A 288 30.63 -5.08 26.84
N HIS A 289 29.71 -4.30 27.41
CA HIS A 289 28.29 -4.33 27.06
C HIS A 289 28.06 -4.04 25.58
N ASN A 290 28.66 -2.96 25.07
CA ASN A 290 28.53 -2.57 23.65
C ASN A 290 29.13 -3.62 22.72
N LYS A 291 30.32 -4.15 23.01
CA LYS A 291 30.94 -5.22 22.20
C LYS A 291 30.09 -6.48 22.16
N ILE A 292 29.49 -6.89 23.30
CA ILE A 292 28.59 -8.06 23.34
C ILE A 292 27.36 -7.82 22.46
N ILE A 293 26.75 -6.64 22.54
CA ILE A 293 25.61 -6.27 21.69
C ILE A 293 25.99 -6.33 20.21
N ASP A 294 27.14 -5.79 19.84
CA ASP A 294 27.61 -5.75 18.45
C ASP A 294 27.84 -7.17 17.90
N ILE A 295 28.50 -8.04 18.66
CA ILE A 295 28.72 -9.45 18.29
C ILE A 295 27.38 -10.15 18.02
N TRP A 296 26.41 -10.01 18.92
CA TRP A 296 25.11 -10.66 18.77
C TRP A 296 24.26 -10.04 17.65
N SER A 297 24.36 -8.73 17.43
CA SER A 297 23.71 -8.06 16.31
C SER A 297 24.25 -8.55 14.97
N GLN A 298 25.58 -8.67 14.84
CA GLN A 298 26.24 -9.21 13.66
C GLN A 298 25.85 -10.67 13.42
N ALA A 299 25.90 -11.51 14.45
CA ALA A 299 25.51 -12.92 14.36
C ALA A 299 24.04 -13.08 13.93
N THR A 300 23.13 -12.27 14.49
CA THR A 300 21.70 -12.28 14.13
C THR A 300 21.50 -11.93 12.65
N ASN A 301 22.23 -10.94 12.15
CA ASN A 301 22.18 -10.54 10.74
C ASN A 301 22.81 -11.59 9.81
N GLU A 302 23.89 -12.25 10.22
CA GLU A 302 24.52 -13.33 9.46
C GLU A 302 23.60 -14.56 9.34
N VAL A 303 22.98 -14.98 10.44
CA VAL A 303 21.96 -16.06 10.44
C VAL A 303 20.80 -15.71 9.52
N ALA A 304 20.32 -14.46 9.56
CA ALA A 304 19.22 -14.00 8.71
C ALA A 304 19.58 -14.07 7.22
N LYS A 305 20.78 -13.61 6.83
CA LYS A 305 21.25 -13.67 5.44
C LYS A 305 21.37 -15.12 4.97
N GLU A 306 21.96 -15.99 5.79
CA GLU A 306 22.15 -17.39 5.40
C GLU A 306 20.83 -18.15 5.29
N MET A 307 19.86 -17.85 6.15
CA MET A 307 18.49 -18.37 6.04
C MET A 307 17.87 -18.05 4.67
N PHE A 308 17.91 -16.80 4.22
CA PHE A 308 17.38 -16.42 2.90
C PHE A 308 18.15 -17.08 1.76
N ASN A 309 19.48 -17.14 1.86
CA ASN A 309 20.31 -17.82 0.85
C ASN A 309 19.99 -19.31 0.73
N GLU A 310 19.72 -19.99 1.85
CA GLU A 310 19.38 -21.42 1.86
C GLU A 310 17.95 -21.66 1.33
N ILE A 311 17.00 -20.76 1.63
CA ILE A 311 15.66 -20.79 1.04
C ILE A 311 15.75 -20.60 -0.48
N GLU A 312 16.49 -19.62 -0.98
CA GLU A 312 16.61 -19.35 -2.42
C GLU A 312 17.26 -20.51 -3.20
N LYS A 313 18.22 -21.21 -2.59
CA LYS A 313 18.89 -22.38 -3.17
C LYS A 313 18.10 -23.68 -3.01
N SER A 314 17.07 -23.71 -2.17
CA SER A 314 16.27 -24.91 -1.98
C SER A 314 15.49 -25.23 -3.26
N GLU A 315 15.36 -26.51 -3.59
CA GLU A 315 14.50 -26.96 -4.68
C GLU A 315 13.39 -27.83 -4.08
N ARG A 316 12.14 -27.55 -4.45
CA ARG A 316 10.99 -28.35 -4.08
C ARG A 316 10.48 -29.09 -5.31
N VAL A 317 10.34 -30.40 -5.21
CA VAL A 317 9.74 -31.19 -6.28
C VAL A 317 8.30 -31.50 -5.89
N GLU A 318 7.34 -30.98 -6.65
CA GLU A 318 5.92 -31.30 -6.47
C GLU A 318 5.35 -31.82 -7.78
N ASN A 319 4.66 -32.97 -7.74
CA ASN A 319 3.98 -33.56 -8.89
C ASN A 319 4.88 -33.66 -10.16
N GLY A 320 6.16 -33.96 -9.97
CA GLY A 320 7.15 -34.05 -11.06
C GLY A 320 7.70 -32.72 -11.58
N LYS A 321 7.26 -31.57 -11.06
CA LYS A 321 7.79 -30.24 -11.37
C LYS A 321 8.82 -29.82 -10.33
N LYS A 322 9.94 -29.26 -10.79
CA LYS A 322 10.96 -28.66 -9.92
C LYS A 322 10.67 -27.17 -9.74
N TYR A 323 10.28 -26.80 -8.54
CA TYR A 323 10.08 -25.42 -8.13
C TYR A 323 11.36 -24.89 -7.48
N PRO A 324 11.94 -23.81 -8.01
CA PRO A 324 13.03 -23.09 -7.36
C PRO A 324 12.64 -22.53 -6.00
N GLY A 325 13.63 -22.23 -5.16
CA GLY A 325 13.44 -21.83 -3.77
C GLY A 325 12.62 -20.56 -3.54
N TYR A 326 12.56 -19.68 -4.54
CA TYR A 326 11.70 -18.50 -4.50
C TYR A 326 10.20 -18.80 -4.63
N PHE A 327 9.80 -20.04 -4.92
CA PHE A 327 8.42 -20.53 -4.80
C PHE A 327 8.08 -21.04 -3.40
N ASN A 328 9.00 -20.97 -2.43
CA ASN A 328 8.65 -21.22 -1.04
C ASN A 328 7.53 -20.25 -0.61
N PRO A 329 6.40 -20.74 -0.05
CA PRO A 329 5.26 -19.92 0.32
C PRO A 329 5.62 -18.72 1.20
N VAL A 330 6.47 -18.93 2.21
CA VAL A 330 6.89 -17.89 3.16
C VAL A 330 7.77 -16.86 2.47
N TYR A 331 8.64 -17.31 1.57
CA TYR A 331 9.46 -16.41 0.75
C TYR A 331 8.59 -15.58 -0.19
N MET A 332 7.67 -16.21 -0.93
CA MET A 332 6.76 -15.54 -1.84
C MET A 332 5.91 -14.46 -1.16
N MET A 333 5.41 -14.73 0.05
CA MET A 333 4.61 -13.76 0.79
C MET A 333 5.41 -12.49 1.16
N ALA A 334 6.69 -12.65 1.52
CA ALA A 334 7.56 -11.51 1.81
C ALA A 334 8.13 -10.84 0.56
N SER A 335 8.52 -11.59 -0.47
CA SER A 335 9.08 -11.04 -1.71
C SER A 335 8.04 -10.27 -2.52
N SER A 336 6.80 -10.75 -2.54
CA SER A 336 5.66 -10.05 -3.16
C SER A 336 5.27 -8.80 -2.38
N GLY A 337 5.63 -8.71 -1.09
CA GLY A 337 5.13 -7.68 -0.18
C GLY A 337 3.65 -7.84 0.17
N ALA A 338 3.07 -9.02 -0.06
CA ALA A 338 1.69 -9.34 0.29
C ALA A 338 1.50 -9.32 1.81
N ARG A 339 2.33 -10.08 2.54
CA ARG A 339 2.31 -10.16 4.00
C ARG A 339 3.63 -10.72 4.51
N GLY A 340 4.13 -10.19 5.62
CA GLY A 340 5.39 -10.64 6.22
C GLY A 340 6.56 -9.74 5.84
N SER A 341 7.36 -9.37 6.85
CA SER A 341 8.66 -8.70 6.64
C SER A 341 9.81 -9.68 6.75
N ARG A 342 10.99 -9.30 6.24
CA ARG A 342 12.22 -10.10 6.40
C ARG A 342 12.56 -10.36 7.86
N ASP A 343 12.30 -9.37 8.74
CA ASP A 343 12.49 -9.52 10.19
C ASP A 343 11.52 -10.51 10.82
N GLN A 344 10.27 -10.56 10.37
CA GLN A 344 9.30 -11.54 10.88
C GLN A 344 9.71 -12.97 10.49
N ILE A 345 10.13 -13.18 9.24
CA ILE A 345 10.64 -14.50 8.79
C ILE A 345 11.90 -14.87 9.59
N ARG A 346 12.81 -13.92 9.82
CA ARG A 346 14.00 -14.14 10.66
C ARG A 346 13.63 -14.67 12.05
N GLN A 347 12.58 -14.14 12.68
CA GLN A 347 12.14 -14.62 13.99
C GLN A 347 11.52 -16.02 13.95
N LEU A 348 10.91 -16.42 12.83
CA LEU A 348 10.31 -17.73 12.67
C LEU A 348 11.34 -18.85 12.50
N ALA A 349 12.35 -18.65 11.65
CA ALA A 349 13.29 -19.71 11.23
C ALA A 349 14.78 -19.40 11.51
N GLY A 350 15.16 -18.15 11.73
CA GLY A 350 16.53 -17.76 12.07
C GLY A 350 16.78 -17.82 13.58
N MET A 351 16.86 -16.65 14.20
CA MET A 351 16.88 -16.45 15.65
C MET A 351 16.17 -15.13 15.98
N ARG A 352 15.61 -15.00 17.18
CA ARG A 352 14.99 -13.74 17.60
C ARG A 352 16.00 -12.62 17.86
N GLY A 353 17.17 -12.97 18.39
CA GLY A 353 18.24 -12.00 18.68
C GLY A 353 18.04 -11.26 19.99
N LEU A 354 18.56 -10.03 20.06
CA LEU A 354 18.55 -9.20 21.26
C LEU A 354 17.15 -8.64 21.56
N MET A 355 16.82 -8.55 22.84
CA MET A 355 15.57 -7.95 23.34
C MET A 355 15.88 -6.73 24.19
N ALA A 356 15.08 -5.68 24.05
CA ALA A 356 15.20 -4.48 24.89
C ALA A 356 14.42 -4.65 26.20
N LYS A 357 15.02 -4.14 27.28
CA LYS A 357 14.35 -3.96 28.58
C LYS A 357 13.32 -2.83 28.50
N HIS A 358 12.53 -2.69 29.56
CA HIS A 358 11.64 -1.54 29.75
C HIS A 358 12.39 -0.20 29.72
N SER A 359 13.64 -0.16 30.21
CA SER A 359 14.53 1.01 30.16
C SER A 359 14.98 1.39 28.74
N GLY A 360 14.87 0.48 27.76
CA GLY A 360 15.40 0.68 26.40
C GLY A 360 16.79 0.06 26.18
N GLU A 361 17.50 -0.34 27.23
CA GLU A 361 18.77 -1.05 27.11
C GLU A 361 18.56 -2.48 26.60
N PHE A 362 19.48 -2.98 25.77
CA PHE A 362 19.46 -4.37 25.33
C PHE A 362 19.89 -5.32 26.45
N ILE A 363 19.25 -6.48 26.50
CA ILE A 363 19.64 -7.58 27.37
C ILE A 363 20.83 -8.29 26.72
N GLU A 364 21.93 -8.44 27.47
CA GLU A 364 23.19 -9.05 26.98
C GLU A 364 23.01 -10.50 26.52
N THR A 365 22.01 -11.20 27.07
CA THR A 365 21.65 -12.57 26.70
C THR A 365 20.63 -12.55 25.56
N PRO A 366 21.00 -12.93 24.33
CA PRO A 366 20.08 -12.99 23.20
C PRO A 366 19.16 -14.22 23.30
N ILE A 367 18.09 -14.20 22.51
CA ILE A 367 17.29 -15.40 22.23
C ILE A 367 17.89 -16.08 20.99
N MET A 368 18.54 -17.23 21.22
CA MET A 368 19.19 -18.03 20.17
C MET A 368 18.18 -18.91 19.41
N SER A 369 17.12 -19.30 20.10
CA SER A 369 16.03 -20.10 19.54
C SER A 369 15.15 -19.28 18.59
N ASN A 370 14.35 -19.99 17.78
CA ASN A 370 13.33 -19.41 16.92
C ASN A 370 11.95 -20.01 17.22
N PHE A 371 10.88 -19.48 16.62
CA PHE A 371 9.53 -19.98 16.87
C PHE A 371 9.29 -21.40 16.33
N ARG A 372 10.03 -21.85 15.30
CA ARG A 372 9.95 -23.22 14.79
C ARG A 372 10.52 -24.24 15.79
N GLU A 373 11.64 -23.92 16.43
CA GLU A 373 12.33 -24.77 17.42
C GLU A 373 11.65 -24.71 18.79
N GLY A 374 10.95 -23.62 19.08
CA GLY A 374 10.39 -23.32 20.39
C GLY A 374 11.37 -22.53 21.27
N LEU A 375 10.85 -21.82 22.27
CA LEU A 375 11.65 -21.02 23.19
C LEU A 375 11.71 -21.70 24.55
N SER A 376 12.87 -21.61 25.22
CA SER A 376 12.96 -21.97 26.62
C SER A 376 12.16 -21.01 27.52
N VAL A 377 11.87 -21.41 28.75
CA VAL A 377 11.13 -20.58 29.72
C VAL A 377 11.80 -19.23 29.94
N VAL A 378 13.14 -19.21 30.05
CA VAL A 378 13.93 -17.98 30.26
C VAL A 378 13.89 -17.08 29.02
N GLU A 379 14.09 -17.65 27.83
CA GLU A 379 14.01 -16.88 26.58
C GLU A 379 12.60 -16.30 26.35
N TYR A 380 11.56 -17.10 26.64
CA TYR A 380 10.18 -16.63 26.53
C TYR A 380 9.91 -15.50 27.51
N PHE A 381 10.35 -15.63 28.77
CA PHE A 381 10.23 -14.59 29.80
C PHE A 381 10.92 -13.29 29.37
N ILE A 382 12.15 -13.35 28.88
CA ILE A 382 12.88 -12.20 28.32
C ILE A 382 12.09 -11.53 27.20
N SER A 383 11.43 -12.33 26.36
CA SER A 383 10.65 -11.83 25.24
C SER A 383 9.40 -11.04 25.65
N THR A 384 8.88 -11.26 26.87
CA THR A 384 7.67 -10.60 27.37
C THR A 384 7.87 -9.11 27.63
N TYR A 385 9.09 -8.67 27.99
CA TYR A 385 9.38 -7.27 28.26
C TYR A 385 9.10 -6.39 27.04
N GLY A 386 9.64 -6.79 25.88
CA GLY A 386 9.45 -6.08 24.62
C GLY A 386 8.01 -6.12 24.15
N ALA A 387 7.35 -7.28 24.25
CA ALA A 387 5.94 -7.43 23.83
C ALA A 387 4.99 -6.55 24.67
N ARG A 388 5.13 -6.59 26.01
CA ARG A 388 4.29 -5.79 26.91
C ARG A 388 4.51 -4.29 26.71
N LYS A 389 5.77 -3.86 26.59
CA LYS A 389 6.09 -2.45 26.33
C LYS A 389 5.49 -1.99 25.01
N GLY A 390 5.63 -2.78 23.93
CA GLY A 390 5.05 -2.46 22.63
C GLY A 390 3.52 -2.28 22.68
N LEU A 391 2.81 -3.19 23.37
CA LEU A 391 1.37 -3.08 23.55
C LEU A 391 0.98 -1.84 24.37
N ALA A 392 1.67 -1.57 25.49
CA ALA A 392 1.41 -0.41 26.32
C ALA A 392 1.70 0.91 25.58
N ASP A 393 2.83 1.00 24.87
CA ASP A 393 3.22 2.17 24.09
C ASP A 393 2.23 2.43 22.95
N THR A 394 1.73 1.38 22.28
CA THR A 394 0.73 1.53 21.21
C THR A 394 -0.57 2.11 21.76
N ALA A 395 -1.03 1.62 22.92
CA ALA A 395 -2.22 2.15 23.58
C ALA A 395 -2.05 3.61 24.01
N LEU A 396 -0.90 3.98 24.61
CA LEU A 396 -0.63 5.35 25.06
C LEU A 396 -0.44 6.33 23.90
N LYS A 397 0.30 5.94 22.84
CA LYS A 397 0.58 6.80 21.68
C LYS A 397 -0.67 7.13 20.88
N THR A 398 -1.68 6.26 20.91
CA THR A 398 -2.96 6.48 20.21
C THR A 398 -3.62 7.79 20.69
N ALA A 399 -3.61 8.07 21.99
CA ALA A 399 -4.17 9.31 22.54
C ALA A 399 -3.36 10.55 22.13
N VAL A 400 -2.03 10.45 22.13
CA VAL A 400 -1.12 11.55 21.78
C VAL A 400 -1.25 11.93 20.31
N ALA A 401 -1.33 10.94 19.41
CA ALA A 401 -1.49 11.18 17.98
C ALA A 401 -2.80 11.93 17.68
N GLY A 402 -3.92 11.47 18.24
CA GLY A 402 -5.22 12.16 18.06
C GLY A 402 -5.22 13.58 18.63
N TYR A 403 -4.58 13.80 19.78
CA TYR A 403 -4.44 15.13 20.35
C TYR A 403 -3.61 16.07 19.46
N LEU A 404 -2.51 15.58 18.88
CA LEU A 404 -1.69 16.36 17.96
C LEU A 404 -2.47 16.73 16.71
N THR A 405 -3.17 15.78 16.08
CA THR A 405 -4.02 16.05 14.90
C THR A 405 -5.07 17.11 15.20
N ARG A 406 -5.72 17.04 16.36
CA ARG A 406 -6.67 18.08 16.80
C ARG A 406 -6.00 19.45 16.90
N ARG A 407 -4.83 19.55 17.55
CA ARG A 407 -4.14 20.84 17.68
C ARG A 407 -3.69 21.41 16.33
N LEU A 408 -3.30 20.55 15.39
CA LEU A 408 -2.95 20.97 14.03
C LEU A 408 -4.20 21.49 13.29
N ALA A 409 -5.31 20.75 13.38
CA ALA A 409 -6.59 21.18 12.80
C ALA A 409 -7.06 22.51 13.41
N ASP A 410 -7.03 22.67 14.74
CA ASP A 410 -7.46 23.89 15.43
C ASP A 410 -6.68 25.15 14.96
N VAL A 411 -5.41 24.99 14.57
CA VAL A 411 -4.57 26.10 14.07
C VAL A 411 -4.74 26.34 12.57
N ALA A 412 -4.96 25.28 11.80
CA ALA A 412 -5.01 25.34 10.33
C ALA A 412 -6.43 25.41 9.75
N GLN A 413 -7.48 25.32 10.57
CA GLN A 413 -8.88 25.22 10.12
C GLN A 413 -9.31 26.37 9.18
N ASP A 414 -8.81 27.58 9.40
CA ASP A 414 -9.17 28.77 8.60
C ASP A 414 -8.31 28.92 7.33
N VAL A 415 -7.39 27.98 7.06
CA VAL A 415 -6.52 28.02 5.88
C VAL A 415 -7.24 27.40 4.68
N ILE A 416 -7.80 28.26 3.85
CA ILE A 416 -8.53 27.92 2.62
C ILE A 416 -7.86 28.53 1.38
N ILE A 417 -8.09 27.95 0.20
CA ILE A 417 -7.69 28.56 -1.07
C ILE A 417 -8.67 29.65 -1.47
N THR A 418 -8.22 30.90 -1.54
CA THR A 418 -9.09 32.07 -1.77
C THR A 418 -8.97 32.69 -3.16
N GLY A 419 -7.93 32.34 -3.91
CA GLY A 419 -7.75 32.82 -5.28
C GLY A 419 -6.64 32.09 -6.02
N GLU A 420 -6.53 32.31 -7.32
CA GLU A 420 -5.60 31.55 -8.17
C GLU A 420 -4.13 31.94 -7.95
N ASP A 421 -3.84 33.25 -7.94
CA ASP A 421 -2.48 33.76 -7.90
C ASP A 421 -2.38 35.04 -7.06
N CYS A 422 -1.44 35.07 -6.11
CA CYS A 422 -1.14 36.28 -5.33
C CYS A 422 -0.11 37.19 -6.01
N GLY A 423 0.47 36.79 -7.15
CA GLY A 423 1.46 37.57 -7.90
C GLY A 423 2.84 37.69 -7.24
N THR A 424 3.10 36.95 -6.16
CA THR A 424 4.38 37.05 -5.43
C THR A 424 5.52 36.39 -6.20
N LEU A 425 6.69 37.04 -6.17
CA LEU A 425 7.96 36.50 -6.68
C LEU A 425 8.78 35.81 -5.56
N LYS A 426 8.26 35.83 -4.32
CA LYS A 426 8.91 35.19 -3.18
C LYS A 426 8.68 33.69 -3.22
N GLY A 427 9.74 32.94 -2.94
CA GLY A 427 9.72 31.49 -2.91
C GLY A 427 10.82 30.94 -2.02
N ILE A 428 10.85 29.64 -1.85
CA ILE A 428 11.87 28.91 -1.10
C ILE A 428 12.73 28.09 -2.06
N THR A 429 14.04 28.06 -1.82
CA THR A 429 14.94 27.20 -2.57
C THR A 429 14.90 25.79 -1.98
N VAL A 430 14.57 24.81 -2.81
CA VAL A 430 14.45 23.41 -2.41
C VAL A 430 15.56 22.59 -3.05
N SER A 431 16.12 21.67 -2.29
CA SER A 431 17.13 20.68 -2.71
C SER A 431 16.80 19.31 -2.13
N SER A 432 17.51 18.27 -2.55
CA SER A 432 17.49 16.97 -1.85
C SER A 432 17.87 17.14 -0.37
N ILE A 433 17.25 16.34 0.50
CA ILE A 433 17.61 16.29 1.92
C ILE A 433 18.61 15.15 2.09
N ILE A 434 19.81 15.50 2.54
CA ILE A 434 20.90 14.55 2.77
C ILE A 434 21.13 14.48 4.28
N GLU A 435 20.93 13.30 4.88
CA GLU A 435 21.31 13.04 6.27
C GLU A 435 22.38 11.95 6.28
N SER A 436 23.48 12.19 7.01
CA SER A 436 24.59 11.23 7.17
C SER A 436 25.15 10.65 5.86
N GLY A 437 25.11 11.42 4.77
CA GLY A 437 25.65 11.01 3.45
C GLY A 437 24.68 10.20 2.59
N GLU A 438 23.48 9.88 3.10
CA GLU A 438 22.41 9.25 2.32
C GLU A 438 21.33 10.27 1.95
N ILE A 439 20.84 10.18 0.71
CA ILE A 439 19.71 11.00 0.26
C ILE A 439 18.44 10.41 0.88
N VAL A 440 17.91 11.08 1.89
CA VAL A 440 16.68 10.67 2.59
C VAL A 440 15.46 10.95 1.73
N VAL A 441 15.41 12.15 1.14
CA VAL A 441 14.33 12.56 0.25
C VAL A 441 14.93 13.04 -1.07
N PRO A 442 14.64 12.33 -2.18
CA PRO A 442 15.08 12.74 -3.51
C PRO A 442 14.58 14.13 -3.88
N PHE A 443 15.33 14.83 -4.72
CA PHE A 443 14.94 16.15 -5.23
C PHE A 443 13.59 16.11 -5.96
N LYS A 444 13.39 15.09 -6.82
CA LYS A 444 12.14 14.82 -7.55
C LYS A 444 10.90 14.85 -6.66
N ASP A 445 10.90 14.07 -5.58
CA ASP A 445 9.73 13.94 -4.69
C ASP A 445 9.36 15.25 -3.99
N ARG A 446 10.28 16.22 -3.89
CA ARG A 446 10.02 17.51 -3.23
C ARG A 446 9.44 18.59 -4.15
N ILE A 447 9.71 18.50 -5.45
CA ILE A 447 9.38 19.55 -6.42
C ILE A 447 8.15 19.22 -7.27
N VAL A 448 7.82 17.94 -7.46
CA VAL A 448 6.67 17.52 -8.28
C VAL A 448 5.38 18.17 -7.77
N GLY A 449 4.61 18.76 -8.69
CA GLY A 449 3.33 19.42 -8.41
C GLY A 449 3.47 20.81 -7.76
N ARG A 450 4.68 21.35 -7.61
CA ARG A 450 4.91 22.73 -7.14
C ARG A 450 5.08 23.67 -8.33
N TYR A 451 4.92 24.97 -8.09
CA TYR A 451 5.11 26.01 -9.09
C TYR A 451 6.47 26.69 -8.93
N THR A 452 7.12 27.01 -10.05
CA THR A 452 8.38 27.76 -10.08
C THR A 452 8.16 29.23 -9.69
N ALA A 453 9.09 29.79 -8.91
CA ALA A 453 9.09 31.22 -8.56
C ALA A 453 9.88 32.07 -9.58
N GLU A 454 10.82 31.46 -10.30
CA GLU A 454 11.67 32.09 -11.31
C GLU A 454 11.89 31.15 -12.49
N ASP A 455 12.30 31.70 -13.63
CA ASP A 455 12.66 30.94 -14.82
C ASP A 455 13.86 30.04 -14.53
N VAL A 456 13.76 28.76 -14.93
CA VAL A 456 14.84 27.79 -14.75
C VAL A 456 15.46 27.47 -16.10
N TYR A 457 16.75 27.76 -16.24
CA TYR A 457 17.53 27.49 -17.44
C TYR A 457 18.43 26.27 -17.24
N ASP A 458 18.70 25.56 -18.32
CA ASP A 458 19.72 24.51 -18.34
C ASP A 458 21.11 25.17 -18.16
N PRO A 459 21.90 24.75 -17.15
CA PRO A 459 23.21 25.33 -16.86
C PRO A 459 24.25 25.10 -17.97
N TYR A 460 24.05 24.08 -18.83
CA TYR A 460 24.99 23.74 -19.90
C TYR A 460 24.60 24.32 -21.25
N THR A 461 23.30 24.26 -21.60
CA THR A 461 22.81 24.70 -22.93
C THR A 461 22.28 26.14 -22.91
N GLY A 462 21.90 26.67 -21.74
CA GLY A 462 21.24 27.96 -21.61
C GLY A 462 19.79 27.96 -22.12
N GLU A 463 19.23 26.80 -22.46
CA GLU A 463 17.84 26.68 -22.88
C GLU A 463 16.89 26.84 -21.67
N LEU A 464 15.77 27.53 -21.87
CA LEU A 464 14.72 27.64 -20.86
C LEU A 464 14.05 26.27 -20.68
N LEU A 465 14.15 25.69 -19.48
CA LEU A 465 13.53 24.40 -19.17
C LEU A 465 12.07 24.55 -18.76
N ILE A 466 11.77 25.58 -17.97
CA ILE A 466 10.43 25.93 -17.50
C ILE A 466 10.37 27.42 -17.15
N SER A 467 9.27 28.08 -17.49
CA SER A 467 9.08 29.51 -17.17
C SER A 467 8.67 29.69 -15.70
N ALA A 468 8.74 30.92 -15.20
CA ALA A 468 8.19 31.29 -13.90
C ALA A 468 6.66 31.08 -13.87
N ASN A 469 6.13 30.66 -12.73
CA ASN A 469 4.71 30.36 -12.51
C ASN A 469 4.14 29.20 -13.34
N GLU A 470 4.98 28.27 -13.77
CA GLU A 470 4.55 27.02 -14.39
C GLU A 470 4.63 25.86 -13.38
N GLU A 471 3.75 24.87 -13.56
CA GLU A 471 3.73 23.67 -12.73
C GLU A 471 4.90 22.74 -13.09
N ILE A 472 5.61 22.26 -12.07
CA ILE A 472 6.66 21.26 -12.22
C ILE A 472 6.00 19.88 -12.33
N THR A 473 5.76 19.44 -13.57
CA THR A 473 5.27 18.10 -13.89
C THR A 473 6.39 17.05 -13.87
N GLU A 474 6.02 15.78 -13.84
CA GLU A 474 6.95 14.65 -13.85
C GLU A 474 7.93 14.70 -15.04
N GLU A 475 7.47 15.15 -16.21
CA GLU A 475 8.30 15.34 -17.42
C GLU A 475 9.33 16.45 -17.26
N VAL A 476 8.97 17.55 -16.60
CA VAL A 476 9.90 18.66 -16.31
C VAL A 476 10.95 18.21 -15.31
N VAL A 477 10.58 17.40 -14.32
CA VAL A 477 11.55 16.84 -13.38
C VAL A 477 12.56 15.95 -14.09
N ASP A 478 12.11 15.12 -15.03
CA ASP A 478 13.03 14.28 -15.82
C ASP A 478 13.98 15.13 -16.69
N LYS A 479 13.57 16.34 -17.11
CA LYS A 479 14.47 17.32 -17.74
C LYS A 479 15.48 17.90 -16.74
N PHE A 480 15.04 18.25 -15.53
CA PHE A 480 15.92 18.76 -14.48
C PHE A 480 17.00 17.75 -14.07
N GLU A 481 16.64 16.46 -13.96
CA GLU A 481 17.59 15.39 -13.67
C GLU A 481 18.63 15.24 -14.80
N LYS A 482 18.21 15.32 -16.06
CA LYS A 482 19.13 15.28 -17.22
C LYS A 482 20.06 16.48 -17.29
N ALA A 483 19.55 17.67 -16.94
CA ALA A 483 20.32 18.91 -16.90
C ALA A 483 21.21 19.02 -15.65
N GLY A 484 21.12 18.10 -14.69
CA GLY A 484 21.92 18.11 -13.46
C GLY A 484 21.54 19.23 -12.49
N ILE A 485 20.28 19.67 -12.48
CA ILE A 485 19.81 20.74 -11.58
C ILE A 485 19.54 20.17 -10.20
N GLU A 486 20.27 20.66 -9.19
CA GLU A 486 20.15 20.19 -7.81
C GLU A 486 19.26 21.08 -6.93
N LYS A 487 18.99 22.32 -7.36
CA LYS A 487 18.28 23.33 -6.58
C LYS A 487 17.36 24.15 -7.47
N VAL A 488 16.11 24.32 -7.03
CA VAL A 488 15.13 25.17 -7.71
C VAL A 488 14.38 26.00 -6.68
N LYS A 489 14.05 27.24 -7.04
CA LYS A 489 13.22 28.13 -6.24
C LYS A 489 11.75 27.92 -6.59
N ILE A 490 10.99 27.41 -5.62
CA ILE A 490 9.56 27.13 -5.76
C ILE A 490 8.72 28.12 -4.96
N ARG A 491 7.47 28.31 -5.38
CA ARG A 491 6.47 29.03 -4.57
C ARG A 491 6.08 28.16 -3.36
N SER A 492 5.76 28.82 -2.25
CA SER A 492 5.37 28.16 -1.00
C SER A 492 4.22 28.91 -0.35
N VAL A 493 3.40 28.16 0.38
CA VAL A 493 2.32 28.71 1.22
C VAL A 493 2.84 29.69 2.26
N LEU A 494 4.09 29.54 2.72
CA LEU A 494 4.73 30.43 3.69
C LEU A 494 5.10 31.81 3.13
N THR A 495 5.29 31.91 1.82
CA THR A 495 5.67 33.15 1.12
C THR A 495 4.51 33.76 0.35
N CYS A 496 3.30 33.22 0.53
CA CYS A 496 2.07 33.72 -0.09
C CYS A 496 1.71 35.11 0.47
N GLU A 497 1.35 36.03 -0.41
CA GLU A 497 0.98 37.42 -0.05
C GLU A 497 -0.54 37.67 -0.10
N MET A 498 -1.35 36.60 -0.14
CA MET A 498 -2.80 36.73 0.03
C MET A 498 -3.15 37.23 1.44
N PRO A 499 -4.08 38.18 1.60
CA PRO A 499 -4.45 38.73 2.90
C PRO A 499 -5.22 37.73 3.78
N HIS A 500 -6.07 36.89 3.17
CA HIS A 500 -6.83 35.85 3.85
C HIS A 500 -6.72 34.55 3.04
N GLY A 501 -6.23 33.48 3.64
CA GLY A 501 -6.03 32.19 2.99
C GLY A 501 -4.77 32.13 2.12
N VAL A 502 -4.75 31.20 1.17
CA VAL A 502 -3.59 30.88 0.33
C VAL A 502 -3.97 30.90 -1.15
N CYS A 503 -3.02 31.25 -2.01
CA CYS A 503 -3.20 31.21 -3.45
C CYS A 503 -3.01 29.80 -4.02
N ALA A 504 -3.79 29.41 -5.04
CA ALA A 504 -3.71 28.08 -5.65
C ALA A 504 -2.30 27.76 -6.18
N LYS A 505 -1.63 28.71 -6.86
CA LYS A 505 -0.24 28.52 -7.34
C LYS A 505 0.81 28.41 -6.22
N CYS A 506 0.55 29.05 -5.08
CA CYS A 506 1.44 29.02 -3.91
C CYS A 506 1.38 27.67 -3.19
N TYR A 507 0.20 27.04 -3.23
CA TYR A 507 -0.02 25.68 -2.76
C TYR A 507 0.50 24.66 -3.77
N GLY A 508 0.09 24.79 -5.03
CA GLY A 508 0.40 23.89 -6.13
C GLY A 508 -0.72 22.88 -6.40
N ARG A 509 -0.32 21.69 -6.82
CA ARG A 509 -1.20 20.59 -7.22
C ARG A 509 -1.90 19.96 -6.00
N ASP A 510 -3.21 19.76 -6.08
CA ASP A 510 -3.89 18.81 -5.19
C ASP A 510 -3.38 17.40 -5.50
N LEU A 511 -2.78 16.77 -4.50
CA LEU A 511 -2.20 15.45 -4.61
C LEU A 511 -3.26 14.36 -4.80
N ALA A 512 -4.49 14.58 -4.35
CA ALA A 512 -5.58 13.60 -4.48
C ALA A 512 -6.13 13.54 -5.92
N GLN A 513 -6.32 14.70 -6.56
CA GLN A 513 -6.86 14.76 -7.92
C GLN A 513 -5.79 14.90 -9.01
N ARG A 514 -4.56 15.26 -8.62
CA ARG A 514 -3.46 15.54 -9.54
C ARG A 514 -3.75 16.69 -10.51
N LYS A 515 -4.49 17.69 -10.04
CA LYS A 515 -4.79 18.96 -10.74
C LYS A 515 -4.37 20.13 -9.86
N LEU A 516 -4.34 21.35 -10.41
CA LEU A 516 -4.23 22.55 -9.59
C LEU A 516 -5.34 22.55 -8.53
N VAL A 517 -5.02 22.94 -7.30
CA VAL A 517 -6.01 22.99 -6.23
C VAL A 517 -7.15 23.97 -6.56
N ASP A 518 -8.39 23.53 -6.36
CA ASP A 518 -9.57 24.34 -6.62
C ASP A 518 -9.75 25.45 -5.58
N ILE A 519 -10.36 26.55 -6.00
CA ILE A 519 -10.72 27.65 -5.10
C ILE A 519 -11.82 27.18 -4.15
N GLY A 520 -11.62 27.42 -2.85
CA GLY A 520 -12.52 26.98 -1.79
C GLY A 520 -12.10 25.68 -1.11
N GLU A 521 -11.08 24.97 -1.59
CA GLU A 521 -10.57 23.77 -0.91
C GLU A 521 -9.98 24.14 0.45
N ALA A 522 -10.38 23.41 1.49
CA ALA A 522 -9.93 23.61 2.87
C ALA A 522 -8.59 22.92 3.14
N VAL A 523 -7.52 23.40 2.51
CA VAL A 523 -6.17 22.78 2.53
C VAL A 523 -5.50 22.71 3.90
N GLY A 524 -5.99 23.47 4.89
CA GLY A 524 -5.51 23.38 6.26
C GLY A 524 -5.96 22.13 7.01
N ILE A 525 -7.08 21.53 6.60
CA ILE A 525 -7.64 20.29 7.14
C ILE A 525 -7.22 19.10 6.28
#